data_AF-A0A8J7PAH4-F1
#
_entry.id   AF-A0A8J7PAH4-F1
#
_cell.length_a   1.000
_cell.length_b   1.000
_cell.length_c   1.000
_cell.angle_alpha   90.00
_cell.angle_beta   90.00
_cell.angle_gamma   90.00
#
_symmetry.space_group_name_H-M   'P 1'
#
loop_
_entity.id
_entity.type
_entity.pdbx_description
1 polymer ?
#
loop_
_entity_poly.entity_id
_entity_poly.type
_entity_poly.pdbx_seq_one_letter_code
_entity_poly.pdbx_strand_id
1 'polypeptide(L)'
;MFLSERQKQAIKKVQSVVVQTPCSVSWDDMNGDEQTRFCSQCKLNVYNLSAMSDTEAAAVLALNGADKPRPCVYFYRNREGLIVTDNCPRLLRRHRAQLAVVCLTLLTGIVWGLTQFAVSNDINTQGLYIDPRYGYHSNLRPWYSLNYDIARALAAKLTLVSFLICFFFPKAKHISVKRALVELLVLAVIPILVHFLGLLVVNNCGGLGGGL
;
A
#
# COMPACT_ATOMS: atom_id res chain seq x y z
N MET A 1 -1.32 23.99 -8.15
CA MET A 1 -0.04 23.95 -7.42
C MET A 1 0.95 24.81 -8.20
N PHE A 2 1.23 26.03 -7.73
CA PHE A 2 2.12 26.95 -8.44
C PHE A 2 3.58 26.60 -8.10
N LEU A 3 4.38 26.29 -9.13
CA LEU A 3 5.83 26.14 -8.96
C LEU A 3 6.45 27.50 -8.66
N SER A 4 7.31 27.55 -7.64
CA SER A 4 8.12 28.74 -7.38
C SER A 4 9.06 29.03 -8.55
N GLU A 5 9.43 30.29 -8.77
CA GLU A 5 10.40 30.66 -9.81
C GLU A 5 11.73 29.91 -9.67
N ARG A 6 12.16 29.67 -8.42
CA ARG A 6 13.35 28.85 -8.13
C ARG A 6 13.22 27.42 -8.64
N GLN A 7 12.04 26.80 -8.50
CA GLN A 7 11.79 25.46 -9.01
C GLN A 7 11.77 25.43 -10.54
N LYS A 8 11.14 26.42 -11.20
CA LYS A 8 11.17 26.52 -12.67
C LYS A 8 12.60 26.61 -13.20
N GLN A 9 13.44 27.43 -12.55
CA GLN A 9 14.84 27.57 -12.93
C GLN A 9 15.64 26.28 -12.68
N ALA A 10 15.37 25.58 -11.57
CA ALA A 10 15.98 24.29 -11.27
C ALA A 10 15.63 23.24 -12.33
N ILE A 11 14.34 23.11 -12.69
CA ILE A 11 13.87 22.22 -13.77
C ILE A 11 14.59 22.56 -15.07
N LYS A 12 14.61 23.83 -15.48
CA LYS A 12 15.28 24.25 -16.71
C LYS A 12 16.76 23.84 -16.74
N LYS A 13 17.47 24.03 -15.62
CA LYS A 13 18.89 23.67 -15.49
C LYS A 13 19.12 22.16 -15.56
N VAL A 14 18.29 21.37 -14.89
CA VAL A 14 18.38 19.90 -14.92
C VAL A 14 18.10 19.38 -16.32
N GLN A 15 17.03 19.84 -16.96
CA GLN A 15 16.63 19.37 -18.29
C GLN A 15 17.62 19.76 -19.40
N SER A 16 18.45 20.79 -19.21
CA SER A 16 19.49 21.17 -20.17
C SER A 16 20.79 20.37 -20.05
N VAL A 17 20.86 19.36 -19.17
CA VAL A 17 22.09 18.57 -18.97
C VAL A 17 22.33 17.63 -20.15
N VAL A 18 23.55 17.72 -20.69
CA VAL A 18 24.07 16.82 -21.73
C VAL A 18 25.39 16.24 -21.26
N VAL A 19 25.49 14.91 -21.25
CA VAL A 19 26.74 14.19 -20.95
C VAL A 19 27.53 14.11 -22.24
N GLN A 20 28.62 14.88 -22.33
CA GLN A 20 29.48 14.90 -23.52
C GLN A 20 30.45 13.70 -23.55
N THR A 21 30.90 13.25 -22.38
CA THR A 21 31.86 12.16 -22.22
C THR A 21 31.24 11.05 -21.36
N PRO A 22 30.53 10.09 -21.98
CA PRO A 22 29.91 9.00 -21.23
C PRO A 22 30.97 8.07 -20.63
N CYS A 23 30.72 7.61 -19.40
CA CYS A 23 31.50 6.55 -18.76
C CYS A 23 31.00 5.18 -19.26
N SER A 24 31.93 4.24 -19.51
CA SER A 24 31.59 2.87 -19.91
C SER A 24 31.16 1.96 -18.77
N VAL A 25 31.41 2.36 -17.51
CA VAL A 25 31.07 1.57 -16.32
C VAL A 25 29.57 1.64 -16.05
N SER A 26 28.95 0.50 -15.79
CA SER A 26 27.55 0.45 -15.37
C SER A 26 27.36 1.07 -13.99
N TRP A 27 26.22 1.71 -13.76
CA TRP A 27 25.84 2.23 -12.44
C TRP A 27 25.84 1.13 -11.37
N ASP A 28 25.48 -0.10 -11.74
CA ASP A 28 25.39 -1.25 -10.83
C ASP A 28 26.75 -1.77 -10.36
N ASP A 29 27.81 -1.50 -11.12
CA ASP A 29 29.18 -1.89 -10.75
C ASP A 29 29.87 -0.86 -9.83
N MET A 30 29.19 0.26 -9.54
CA MET A 30 29.71 1.33 -8.68
C MET A 30 29.33 1.10 -7.22
N ASN A 31 30.18 1.55 -6.30
CA ASN A 31 29.96 1.38 -4.87
C ASN A 31 29.38 2.65 -4.22
N GLY A 32 28.31 2.53 -3.43
CA GLY A 32 27.66 3.65 -2.75
C GLY A 32 26.17 3.42 -2.52
N ASP A 33 25.40 4.50 -2.46
CA ASP A 33 23.95 4.45 -2.24
C ASP A 33 23.14 4.72 -3.54
N GLU A 34 21.83 4.96 -3.42
CA GLU A 34 20.98 5.25 -4.59
C GLU A 34 21.21 6.66 -5.17
N GLN A 35 21.74 7.60 -4.38
CA GLN A 35 21.94 8.99 -4.78
C GLN A 35 23.35 9.26 -5.28
N THR A 36 24.36 8.68 -4.65
CA THR A 36 25.77 8.90 -4.94
C THR A 36 26.54 7.58 -4.88
N ARG A 37 27.25 7.28 -5.96
CA ARG A 37 28.19 6.15 -6.02
C ARG A 37 29.56 6.61 -6.48
N PHE A 38 30.59 5.91 -6.05
CA PHE A 38 31.96 6.15 -6.49
C PHE A 38 32.29 5.23 -7.67
N CYS A 39 32.74 5.82 -8.78
CA CYS A 39 33.23 5.07 -9.93
C CYS A 39 34.74 4.84 -9.78
N SER A 40 35.16 3.58 -9.76
CA SER A 40 36.56 3.18 -9.64
C SER A 40 37.41 3.55 -10.87
N GLN A 41 36.81 3.55 -12.07
CA GLN A 41 37.50 3.88 -13.32
C GLN A 41 37.73 5.39 -13.47
N CYS A 42 36.68 6.19 -13.26
CA CYS A 42 36.77 7.65 -13.37
C CYS A 42 37.34 8.31 -12.12
N LYS A 43 37.39 7.59 -10.98
CA LYS A 43 37.78 8.10 -9.66
C LYS A 43 36.99 9.33 -9.21
N LEU A 44 35.72 9.40 -9.63
CA LEU A 44 34.80 10.49 -9.36
C LEU A 44 33.51 9.96 -8.72
N ASN A 45 32.86 10.81 -7.92
CA ASN A 45 31.51 10.56 -7.45
C ASN A 45 30.51 10.81 -8.59
N VAL A 46 29.66 9.82 -8.84
CA VAL A 46 28.58 9.85 -9.81
C VAL A 46 27.27 10.06 -9.06
N TYR A 47 26.57 11.14 -9.39
CA TYR A 47 25.32 11.54 -8.75
C TYR A 47 24.12 11.14 -9.59
N ASN A 48 23.19 10.37 -9.03
CA ASN A 48 21.97 9.95 -9.68
C ASN A 48 20.90 11.04 -9.58
N LEU A 49 20.70 11.81 -10.66
CA LEU A 49 19.70 12.87 -10.71
C LEU A 49 18.27 12.31 -10.62
N SER A 50 18.05 11.07 -11.07
CA SER A 50 16.75 10.41 -10.96
C SER A 50 16.40 9.97 -9.54
N ALA A 51 17.40 9.91 -8.65
CA ALA A 51 17.20 9.76 -7.22
C ALA A 51 17.26 11.12 -6.48
N MET A 52 17.07 12.25 -7.15
CA MET A 52 17.09 13.58 -6.54
C MET A 52 15.89 14.42 -6.99
N SER A 53 15.48 15.37 -6.17
CA SER A 53 14.49 16.37 -6.60
C SER A 53 15.11 17.35 -7.61
N ASP A 54 14.27 18.10 -8.33
CA ASP A 54 14.78 19.10 -9.28
C ASP A 54 15.75 20.10 -8.65
N THR A 55 15.49 20.51 -7.40
CA THR A 55 16.33 21.46 -6.67
C THR A 55 17.64 20.84 -6.19
N GLU A 56 17.61 19.58 -5.76
CA GLU A 56 18.81 18.82 -5.39
C GLU A 56 19.71 18.56 -6.60
N ALA A 57 19.13 18.09 -7.70
CA ALA A 57 19.83 17.87 -8.95
C ALA A 57 20.44 19.18 -9.47
N ALA A 58 19.71 20.30 -9.44
CA ALA A 58 20.23 21.61 -9.82
C ALA A 58 21.39 22.08 -8.94
N ALA A 59 21.38 21.72 -7.65
CA ALA A 59 22.46 22.02 -6.70
C ALA A 59 23.70 21.16 -6.96
N VAL A 60 23.56 19.87 -7.25
CA VAL A 60 24.68 19.01 -7.70
C VAL A 60 25.32 19.60 -8.95
N LEU A 61 24.50 19.97 -9.94
CA LEU A 61 24.98 20.63 -11.17
C LEU A 61 25.60 22.01 -10.93
N ALA A 62 25.43 22.59 -9.73
CA ALA A 62 26.07 23.84 -9.33
C ALA A 62 27.43 23.63 -8.63
N LEU A 63 27.82 22.38 -8.31
CA LEU A 63 29.08 22.08 -7.63
C LEU A 63 30.34 22.37 -8.48
N ASN A 64 30.18 22.78 -9.73
CA ASN A 64 31.25 23.21 -10.62
C ASN A 64 31.90 24.50 -10.08
N GLY A 65 33.18 24.44 -9.73
CA GLY A 65 33.99 25.60 -9.34
C GLY A 65 35.13 25.82 -10.32
N ALA A 66 35.81 26.98 -10.24
CA ALA A 66 36.98 27.30 -11.07
C ALA A 66 38.09 26.23 -10.98
N ASP A 67 38.21 25.55 -9.83
CA ASP A 67 39.24 24.55 -9.55
C ASP A 67 38.74 23.10 -9.56
N LYS A 68 37.44 22.83 -9.79
CA LYS A 68 36.88 21.46 -9.71
C LYS A 68 36.23 21.02 -11.02
N PRO A 69 36.50 19.79 -11.49
CA PRO A 69 35.86 19.23 -12.67
C PRO A 69 34.35 19.10 -12.46
N ARG A 70 33.59 19.09 -13.56
CA ARG A 70 32.13 18.91 -13.51
C ARG A 70 31.78 17.58 -12.82
N PRO A 71 30.73 17.50 -11.98
CA PRO A 71 30.34 16.28 -11.32
C PRO A 71 29.85 15.28 -12.37
N CYS A 72 30.23 14.01 -12.19
CA CYS A 72 29.65 12.94 -12.98
C CYS A 72 28.21 12.74 -12.55
N VAL A 73 27.32 12.54 -13.52
CA VAL A 73 25.90 12.36 -13.27
C VAL A 73 25.39 11.10 -13.96
N TYR A 74 24.37 10.51 -13.35
CA TYR A 74 23.60 9.40 -13.87
C TYR A 74 22.12 9.78 -13.84
N PHE A 75 21.37 9.43 -14.88
CA PHE A 75 19.95 9.74 -14.94
C PHE A 75 19.23 8.89 -15.99
N TYR A 76 17.93 8.75 -15.80
CA TYR A 76 17.02 8.18 -16.79
C TYR A 76 16.28 9.28 -17.53
N ARG A 77 16.00 9.02 -18.80
CA ARG A 77 15.08 9.85 -19.61
C ARG A 77 13.75 9.12 -19.77
N ASN A 78 12.65 9.87 -19.69
CA ASN A 78 11.33 9.37 -20.01
C ASN A 78 11.19 9.20 -21.54
N ARG A 79 10.01 8.73 -21.99
CA ARG A 79 9.70 8.57 -23.43
C ARG A 79 9.76 9.88 -24.23
N GLU A 80 9.59 11.01 -23.55
CA GLU A 80 9.63 12.35 -24.14
C GLU A 80 11.06 12.92 -24.17
N GLY A 81 12.04 12.20 -23.64
CA GLY A 81 13.44 12.63 -23.55
C GLY A 81 13.79 13.51 -22.35
N LEU A 82 12.84 13.77 -21.45
CA LEU A 82 13.04 14.54 -20.23
C LEU A 82 13.72 13.70 -19.15
N ILE A 83 14.63 14.32 -18.40
CA ILE A 83 15.30 13.70 -17.27
C ILE A 83 14.28 13.48 -16.15
N VAL A 84 14.16 12.22 -15.71
CA VAL A 84 13.31 11.83 -14.59
C VAL A 84 14.00 12.26 -13.30
N THR A 85 13.26 12.94 -12.42
CA THR A 85 13.67 13.36 -11.07
C THR A 85 12.64 12.90 -10.03
N ASP A 86 13.09 12.71 -8.79
CA ASP A 86 12.23 12.29 -7.69
C ASP A 86 11.73 13.52 -6.91
N ASN A 87 10.60 14.07 -7.35
CA ASN A 87 9.96 15.23 -6.73
C ASN A 87 9.08 14.87 -5.52
N CYS A 88 9.28 13.69 -4.91
CA CYS A 88 8.64 13.33 -3.65
C CYS A 88 9.17 14.24 -2.52
N PRO A 89 8.30 14.88 -1.71
CA PRO A 89 8.73 15.71 -0.58
C PRO A 89 9.68 14.92 0.36
N ARG A 90 10.80 15.53 0.77
CA ARG A 90 11.86 14.87 1.56
C ARG A 90 11.34 14.11 2.79
N LEU A 91 10.38 14.70 3.51
CA LEU A 91 9.72 14.12 4.68
C LEU A 91 8.98 12.82 4.35
N LEU A 92 8.32 12.78 3.18
CA LEU A 92 7.53 11.64 2.74
C LEU A 92 8.38 10.59 2.02
N ARG A 93 9.54 10.99 1.48
CA ARG A 93 10.39 10.14 0.65
C ARG A 93 10.82 8.85 1.36
N ARG A 94 11.23 8.96 2.63
CA ARG A 94 11.59 7.80 3.47
C ARG A 94 10.39 6.92 3.81
N HIS A 95 9.20 7.52 3.91
CA HIS A 95 7.98 6.86 4.34
C HIS A 95 7.05 6.48 3.17
N ARG A 96 7.42 6.74 1.91
CA ARG A 96 6.53 6.57 0.74
C ARG A 96 5.97 5.15 0.63
N ALA A 97 6.83 4.15 0.85
CA ALA A 97 6.43 2.75 0.84
C ALA A 97 5.52 2.41 2.02
N GLN A 98 5.80 2.95 3.22
CA GLN A 98 4.97 2.74 4.40
C GLN A 98 3.60 3.40 4.26
N LEU A 99 3.54 4.62 3.72
CA LEU A 99 2.30 5.35 3.47
C LEU A 99 1.42 4.63 2.46
N ALA A 100 2.00 4.12 1.36
CA ALA A 100 1.26 3.33 0.39
C ALA A 100 0.62 2.09 1.03
N VAL A 101 1.38 1.36 1.85
CA VAL A 101 0.88 0.19 2.59
C VAL A 101 -0.22 0.60 3.58
N VAL A 102 -0.02 1.67 4.37
CA VAL A 102 -1.01 2.14 5.35
C VAL A 102 -2.32 2.55 4.65
N CYS A 103 -2.25 3.33 3.58
CA CYS A 103 -3.42 3.74 2.80
C CYS A 103 -4.18 2.53 2.21
N LEU A 104 -3.47 1.55 1.65
CA LEU A 104 -4.08 0.32 1.14
C LEU A 104 -4.77 -0.48 2.28
N THR A 105 -4.13 -0.57 3.45
CA THR A 105 -4.74 -1.24 4.61
C THR A 105 -5.95 -0.48 5.17
N LEU A 106 -5.96 0.86 5.12
CA LEU A 106 -7.12 1.65 5.52
C LEU A 106 -8.29 1.49 4.54
N LEU A 107 -8.02 1.54 3.23
CA LEU A 107 -9.03 1.38 2.19
C LEU A 107 -9.71 0.01 2.27
N THR A 108 -8.93 -1.06 2.45
CA THR A 108 -9.49 -2.41 2.64
C THR A 108 -10.37 -2.50 3.88
N GLY A 109 -9.98 -1.85 4.98
CA GLY A 109 -10.81 -1.76 6.19
C GLY A 109 -12.09 -0.98 6.02
N ILE A 110 -12.05 0.14 5.28
CA ILE A 110 -13.24 0.95 4.97
C ILE A 110 -14.20 0.14 4.10
N VAL A 111 -13.70 -0.51 3.03
CA VAL A 111 -14.53 -1.35 2.15
C VAL A 111 -15.17 -2.49 2.94
N TRP A 112 -14.40 -3.18 3.80
CA TRP A 112 -14.95 -4.25 4.65
C TRP A 112 -15.97 -3.72 5.67
N GLY A 113 -15.71 -2.57 6.29
CA GLY A 113 -16.65 -1.94 7.23
C GLY A 113 -17.97 -1.57 6.55
N LEU A 114 -17.92 -1.03 5.34
CA LEU A 114 -19.10 -0.67 4.55
C LEU A 114 -19.91 -1.89 4.13
N THR A 115 -19.27 -3.01 3.74
CA THR A 115 -20.01 -4.25 3.41
C THR A 115 -20.70 -4.83 4.64
N GLN A 116 -20.03 -4.85 5.80
CA GLN A 116 -20.64 -5.30 7.05
C GLN A 116 -21.80 -4.39 7.49
N PHE A 117 -21.65 -3.07 7.36
CA PHE A 117 -22.71 -2.10 7.65
C PHE A 117 -23.91 -2.28 6.73
N ALA A 118 -23.69 -2.53 5.44
CA ALA A 118 -24.75 -2.82 4.49
C ALA A 118 -25.50 -4.11 4.85
N VAL A 119 -24.79 -5.18 5.22
CA VAL A 119 -25.40 -6.44 5.67
C VAL A 119 -26.20 -6.27 6.96
N SER A 120 -25.72 -5.44 7.91
CA SER A 120 -26.45 -5.22 9.17
C SER A 120 -27.71 -4.35 9.02
N ASN A 121 -27.74 -3.47 8.01
CA ASN A 121 -28.85 -2.53 7.79
C ASN A 121 -29.86 -2.99 6.73
N ASP A 122 -29.69 -4.19 6.16
CA ASP A 122 -30.71 -4.75 5.29
C ASP A 122 -31.91 -5.21 6.14
N ILE A 123 -32.78 -4.24 6.42
CA ILE A 123 -34.06 -4.34 7.14
C ILE A 123 -34.98 -5.44 6.54
N ASN A 124 -34.72 -5.88 5.30
CA ASN A 124 -35.51 -6.92 4.63
C ASN A 124 -35.25 -8.35 5.12
N THR A 125 -34.20 -8.59 5.92
CA THR A 125 -33.94 -9.91 6.52
C THR A 125 -34.44 -10.06 7.96
N GLN A 126 -34.99 -8.99 8.57
CA GLN A 126 -35.67 -9.09 9.86
C GLN A 126 -37.13 -9.58 9.76
N GLY A 127 -37.61 -9.88 8.55
CA GLY A 127 -38.81 -10.70 8.39
C GLY A 127 -38.48 -12.13 8.78
N LEU A 128 -39.15 -12.67 9.80
CA LEU A 128 -39.06 -14.10 10.14
C LEU A 128 -39.15 -14.93 8.86
N TYR A 129 -38.19 -15.82 8.64
CA TYR A 129 -38.31 -16.83 7.58
C TYR A 129 -39.54 -17.69 7.88
N ILE A 130 -40.59 -17.57 7.06
CA ILE A 130 -41.79 -18.41 7.14
C ILE A 130 -41.59 -19.55 6.15
N ASP A 131 -41.29 -20.75 6.63
CA ASP A 131 -41.27 -21.96 5.80
C ASP A 131 -42.73 -22.32 5.39
N PRO A 132 -43.06 -22.35 4.09
CA PRO A 132 -44.42 -22.68 3.63
C PRO A 132 -44.88 -24.11 3.97
N ARG A 133 -43.96 -25.04 4.27
CA ARG A 133 -44.30 -26.44 4.56
C ARG A 133 -44.94 -26.65 5.93
N TYR A 134 -44.71 -25.75 6.90
CA TYR A 134 -45.10 -25.99 8.30
C TYR A 134 -46.32 -25.19 8.78
N GLY A 135 -46.89 -24.32 7.95
CA GLY A 135 -48.01 -23.46 8.35
C GLY A 135 -47.70 -22.60 9.59
N TYR A 136 -48.70 -21.88 10.12
CA TYR A 136 -48.58 -21.06 11.34
C TYR A 136 -48.41 -21.88 12.64
N HIS A 137 -47.70 -23.01 12.61
CA HIS A 137 -47.50 -23.83 13.81
C HIS A 137 -46.21 -23.42 14.53
N SER A 138 -46.42 -22.60 15.56
CA SER A 138 -45.49 -22.00 16.52
C SER A 138 -44.72 -22.99 17.42
N ASN A 139 -44.33 -24.16 16.92
CA ASN A 139 -43.66 -25.19 17.73
C ASN A 139 -42.14 -25.31 17.51
N LEU A 140 -41.55 -24.51 16.63
CA LEU A 140 -40.10 -24.31 16.67
C LEU A 140 -39.78 -23.36 17.83
N ARG A 141 -39.04 -23.88 18.83
CA ARG A 141 -38.63 -23.14 20.01
C ARG A 141 -38.01 -21.79 19.57
N PRO A 142 -38.49 -20.62 20.07
CA PRO A 142 -38.01 -19.28 19.67
C PRO A 142 -36.48 -19.07 19.76
N TRP A 143 -35.83 -19.91 20.55
CA TRP A 143 -34.38 -19.95 20.76
C TRP A 143 -33.59 -20.37 19.50
N TYR A 144 -34.21 -21.04 18.52
CA TYR A 144 -33.50 -21.55 17.34
C TYR A 144 -33.19 -20.47 16.30
N SER A 145 -34.13 -19.56 16.04
CA SER A 145 -33.89 -18.38 15.18
C SER A 145 -32.99 -17.34 15.86
N LEU A 146 -33.20 -17.13 17.17
CA LEU A 146 -32.38 -16.23 17.98
C LEU A 146 -30.89 -16.62 17.93
N ASN A 147 -30.58 -17.91 17.99
CA ASN A 147 -29.20 -18.39 17.93
C ASN A 147 -28.56 -18.20 16.54
N TYR A 148 -29.33 -18.29 15.45
CA TYR A 148 -28.82 -18.11 14.09
C TYR A 148 -28.53 -16.63 13.76
N ASP A 149 -29.44 -15.72 14.14
CA ASP A 149 -29.22 -14.27 14.01
C ASP A 149 -28.05 -13.79 14.88
N ILE A 150 -27.97 -14.29 16.12
CA ILE A 150 -26.84 -14.02 17.01
C ILE A 150 -25.55 -14.58 16.44
N ALA A 151 -25.53 -15.79 15.89
CA ALA A 151 -24.34 -16.40 15.30
C ALA A 151 -23.85 -15.61 14.07
N ARG A 152 -24.75 -15.15 13.21
CA ARG A 152 -24.41 -14.31 12.05
C ARG A 152 -23.85 -12.95 12.49
N ALA A 153 -24.49 -12.31 13.46
CA ALA A 153 -24.03 -11.03 14.00
C ALA A 153 -22.69 -11.17 14.74
N LEU A 154 -22.46 -12.28 15.44
CA LEU A 154 -21.17 -12.60 16.07
C LEU A 154 -20.08 -12.84 15.02
N ALA A 155 -20.37 -13.60 13.96
CA ALA A 155 -19.41 -13.81 12.87
C ALA A 155 -19.01 -12.48 12.21
N ALA A 156 -19.98 -11.61 11.92
CA ALA A 156 -19.73 -10.26 11.42
C ALA A 156 -18.83 -9.44 12.36
N LYS A 157 -19.17 -9.38 13.65
CA LYS A 157 -18.38 -8.65 14.66
C LYS A 157 -16.97 -9.23 14.86
N LEU A 158 -16.82 -10.56 14.85
CA LEU A 158 -15.53 -11.24 14.99
C LEU A 158 -14.61 -10.98 13.79
N THR A 159 -15.16 -10.92 12.56
CA THR A 159 -14.36 -10.54 11.38
C THR A 159 -13.85 -9.09 11.48
N LEU A 160 -14.69 -8.16 11.96
CA LEU A 160 -14.30 -6.77 12.18
C LEU A 160 -13.22 -6.65 13.26
N VAL A 161 -13.37 -7.36 14.38
CA VAL A 161 -12.35 -7.39 15.45
C VAL A 161 -11.04 -7.99 14.95
N SER A 162 -11.09 -9.09 14.20
CA SER A 162 -9.90 -9.72 13.59
C SER A 162 -9.16 -8.76 12.64
N PHE A 163 -9.91 -8.01 11.83
CA PHE A 163 -9.35 -6.98 10.95
C PHE A 163 -8.67 -5.87 11.76
N LEU A 164 -9.33 -5.34 12.79
CA LEU A 164 -8.77 -4.27 13.63
C LEU A 164 -7.49 -4.73 14.37
N ILE A 165 -7.46 -5.96 14.88
CA ILE A 165 -6.27 -6.53 15.52
C ILE A 165 -5.10 -6.61 14.53
N CYS A 166 -5.35 -7.08 13.31
CA CYS A 166 -4.32 -7.15 12.26
C CYS A 166 -3.86 -5.74 11.80
N PHE A 167 -4.78 -4.77 11.78
CA PHE A 167 -4.50 -3.40 11.36
C PHE A 167 -3.62 -2.64 12.37
N PHE A 168 -3.92 -2.77 13.67
CA PHE A 168 -3.17 -2.11 14.75
C PHE A 168 -1.95 -2.91 15.23
N PHE A 169 -1.71 -4.10 14.67
CA PHE A 169 -0.50 -4.86 14.97
C PHE A 169 0.75 -4.04 14.58
N PRO A 170 1.76 -3.94 15.46
CA PRO A 170 2.87 -3.01 15.26
C PRO A 170 3.65 -3.33 13.97
N LYS A 171 3.52 -2.44 12.98
CA LYS A 171 4.25 -2.52 11.71
C LYS A 171 5.71 -2.12 11.93
N ALA A 172 6.64 -2.90 11.35
CA ALA A 172 8.06 -2.67 11.55
C ALA A 172 8.53 -1.31 10.97
N LYS A 173 9.47 -0.64 11.65
CA LYS A 173 10.00 0.67 11.25
C LYS A 173 10.81 0.65 9.94
N HIS A 174 11.30 -0.54 9.55
CA HIS A 174 11.96 -0.83 8.26
C HIS A 174 11.34 -2.11 7.68
N ILE A 175 10.51 -1.97 6.66
CA ILE A 175 9.81 -3.10 6.02
C ILE A 175 10.47 -3.38 4.68
N SER A 176 11.09 -4.55 4.54
CA SER A 176 11.48 -5.06 3.22
C SER A 176 10.21 -5.44 2.42
N VAL A 177 10.25 -5.35 1.09
CA VAL A 177 9.10 -5.66 0.22
C VAL A 177 8.51 -7.05 0.54
N LYS A 178 9.37 -8.04 0.82
CA LYS A 178 8.95 -9.39 1.23
C LYS A 178 8.13 -9.38 2.52
N ARG A 179 8.53 -8.59 3.52
CA ARG A 179 7.82 -8.48 4.80
C ARG A 179 6.51 -7.69 4.66
N ALA A 180 6.47 -6.66 3.80
CA ALA A 180 5.23 -5.95 3.46
C ALA A 180 4.19 -6.88 2.83
N LEU A 181 4.62 -7.74 1.90
CA LEU A 181 3.74 -8.71 1.25
C LEU A 181 3.17 -9.72 2.25
N VAL A 182 4.00 -10.20 3.19
CA VAL A 182 3.53 -11.11 4.25
C VAL A 182 2.53 -10.40 5.17
N GLU A 183 2.80 -9.17 5.60
CA GLU A 183 1.85 -8.40 6.43
C GLU A 183 0.52 -8.16 5.72
N LEU A 184 0.54 -7.83 4.42
CA LEU A 184 -0.66 -7.64 3.61
C LEU A 184 -1.44 -8.94 3.41
N LEU A 185 -0.73 -10.05 3.19
CA LEU A 185 -1.32 -11.38 3.09
C LEU A 185 -2.00 -11.78 4.39
N VAL A 186 -1.35 -11.56 5.54
CA VAL A 186 -1.95 -11.84 6.87
C VAL A 186 -3.20 -10.99 7.11
N LEU A 187 -3.15 -9.71 6.77
CA LEU A 187 -4.29 -8.78 6.89
C LEU A 187 -5.49 -9.18 6.01
N ALA A 188 -5.26 -9.85 4.88
CA ALA A 188 -6.32 -10.37 4.02
C ALA A 188 -6.81 -11.77 4.47
N VAL A 189 -5.90 -12.70 4.75
CA VAL A 189 -6.22 -14.12 4.95
C VAL A 189 -6.92 -14.37 6.29
N ILE A 190 -6.49 -13.75 7.39
CA ILE A 190 -7.09 -14.03 8.71
C ILE A 190 -8.58 -13.60 8.75
N PRO A 191 -8.98 -12.38 8.34
CA PRO A 191 -10.39 -12.00 8.34
C PRO A 191 -11.24 -12.86 7.40
N ILE A 192 -10.69 -13.24 6.25
CA ILE A 192 -11.35 -14.16 5.31
C ILE A 192 -11.59 -15.53 5.95
N LEU A 193 -10.58 -16.10 6.61
CA LEU A 193 -10.72 -17.38 7.32
C LEU A 193 -11.75 -17.30 8.44
N VAL A 194 -11.75 -16.22 9.23
CA VAL A 194 -12.75 -16.00 10.29
C VAL A 194 -14.16 -15.90 9.69
N HIS A 195 -14.31 -15.21 8.54
CA HIS A 195 -15.60 -15.10 7.86
C HIS A 195 -16.09 -16.46 7.35
N PHE A 196 -15.24 -17.22 6.65
CA PHE A 196 -15.59 -18.55 6.15
C PHE A 196 -15.87 -19.54 7.27
N LEU A 197 -15.10 -19.50 8.36
CA LEU A 197 -15.37 -20.33 9.54
C LEU A 197 -16.71 -19.95 10.16
N GLY A 198 -17.03 -18.65 10.24
CA GLY A 198 -18.33 -18.15 10.66
C GLY A 198 -19.46 -18.70 9.79
N LEU A 199 -19.34 -18.61 8.45
CA LEU A 199 -20.29 -19.18 7.51
C LEU A 199 -20.43 -20.70 7.67
N LEU A 200 -19.31 -21.42 7.86
CA LEU A 200 -19.29 -22.86 8.04
C LEU A 200 -20.01 -23.27 9.33
N VAL A 201 -19.74 -22.59 10.45
CA VAL A 201 -20.44 -22.82 11.72
C VAL A 201 -21.91 -22.48 11.59
N VAL A 202 -22.26 -21.36 10.96
CA VAL A 202 -23.66 -20.97 10.72
C VAL A 202 -24.39 -22.02 9.88
N ASN A 203 -23.77 -22.53 8.82
CA ASN A 203 -24.37 -23.51 7.91
C ASN A 203 -24.47 -24.92 8.52
N ASN A 204 -23.52 -25.32 9.36
CA ASN A 204 -23.46 -26.69 9.92
C ASN A 204 -23.99 -26.81 11.36
N CYS A 205 -23.94 -25.75 12.16
CA CYS A 205 -24.42 -25.74 13.55
C CYS A 205 -25.75 -25.01 13.73
N GLY A 206 -26.21 -24.22 12.74
CA GLY A 206 -27.50 -23.53 12.75
C GLY A 206 -28.72 -24.44 12.55
N GLY A 207 -28.52 -25.76 12.51
CA GLY A 207 -29.61 -26.74 12.37
C GLY A 207 -30.28 -26.80 11.00
N LEU A 208 -29.62 -26.32 9.96
CA LEU A 208 -29.78 -26.91 8.62
C LEU A 208 -28.93 -28.18 8.54
N GLY A 209 -29.26 -29.15 9.40
CA GLY A 209 -28.86 -30.52 9.15
C GLY A 209 -29.41 -30.89 7.78
N GLY A 210 -28.54 -31.42 6.92
CA GLY A 210 -28.92 -31.88 5.60
C GLY A 210 -30.15 -32.79 5.69
N GLY A 211 -31.25 -32.33 5.10
CA GLY A 211 -32.36 -33.20 4.73
C GLY A 211 -32.01 -33.84 3.39
N LEU A 212 -31.51 -35.07 3.44
CA LEU A 212 -32.10 -36.11 2.59
C LEU A 212 -33.51 -36.38 3.09
#